data_AF-A0AA85AMB4-F1
#
_entry.id   AF-A0AA85AMB4-F1
#
_cell.length_a   1.000
_cell.length_b   1.000
_cell.length_c   1.000
_cell.angle_alpha   90.00
_cell.angle_beta   90.00
_cell.angle_gamma   90.00
#
_symmetry.space_group_name_H-M   'P 1'
#
loop_
_entity.id
_entity.type
_entity.pdbx_description
1 polymer ?
#
loop_
_entity_poly.entity_id
_entity_poly.type
_entity_poly.pdbx_seq_one_letter_code
_entity_poly.pdbx_strand_id
1 'polypeptide(L)'
;MVSLFQCLNTYQSGSRDKFLLNTILIFVLRKEYTAVTKEVIQLYSHLSYEPPPFCVWCCAAMLFPKTEDGNFVENTSSNLSLPSDWQNQLEILITVGDDLFLRLDDSSRYKPHLHKYLSEARRVIMHLYLESFSSTGDCTPCFTKLNQYFPASDPTDKVQDFRLRFLKLLASGHKINRYLNERWFTAKSDVLKELQYLAFDIVEQLPEVLLDKVGSNEWVYNDVILLRFNTLLALIIRQQLFGKSICTEKDIFEIMHTYNSQSCPSQLI
;
A
#
# COMPACT_ATOMS: atom_id res chain seq x y z
N MET A 1 5.01 22.76 5.83
CA MET A 1 4.85 21.83 6.97
C MET A 1 3.38 21.87 7.40
N VAL A 2 2.47 21.36 6.56
CA VAL A 2 1.03 21.27 6.89
C VAL A 2 0.91 20.08 7.82
N SER A 3 0.72 20.37 9.11
CA SER A 3 0.73 19.39 10.18
C SER A 3 -0.40 18.37 9.98
N LEU A 4 -0.11 17.09 10.25
CA LEU A 4 -1.06 15.99 10.47
C LEU A 4 -2.35 16.39 11.22
N PHE A 5 -2.30 17.45 12.02
CA PHE A 5 -3.44 18.04 12.73
C PHE A 5 -4.61 18.51 11.84
N GLN A 6 -4.40 18.96 10.61
CA GLN A 6 -5.51 19.53 9.82
C GLN A 6 -6.41 18.47 9.14
N CYS A 7 -5.88 17.28 8.81
CA CYS A 7 -6.71 16.18 8.30
C CYS A 7 -7.44 15.38 9.40
N LEU A 8 -7.13 15.60 10.68
CA LEU A 8 -7.59 14.73 11.79
C LEU A 8 -8.52 15.43 12.79
N ASN A 9 -8.90 16.69 12.54
CA ASN A 9 -9.72 17.48 13.46
C ASN A 9 -11.22 17.23 13.28
N THR A 10 -11.73 16.13 13.82
CA THR A 10 -13.09 16.04 14.40
C THR A 10 -13.05 15.11 15.62
N TYR A 11 -13.32 15.65 16.82
CA TYR A 11 -13.07 15.01 18.12
C TYR A 11 -14.35 14.42 18.74
N GLN A 12 -14.33 13.11 19.03
CA GLN A 12 -14.99 12.40 20.15
C GLN A 12 -13.96 11.37 20.69
N SER A 13 -14.16 10.71 21.84
CA SER A 13 -13.14 9.83 22.46
C SER A 13 -12.57 8.74 21.53
N GLY A 14 -13.36 8.23 20.57
CA GLY A 14 -12.89 7.34 19.50
C GLY A 14 -11.89 7.96 18.50
N SER A 15 -11.70 9.28 18.54
CA SER A 15 -10.74 10.03 17.72
C SER A 15 -9.30 9.92 18.23
N ARG A 16 -9.08 9.74 19.55
CA ARG A 16 -7.74 9.75 20.16
C ARG A 16 -7.00 8.43 19.98
N ASP A 17 -7.64 7.30 20.30
CA ASP A 17 -7.04 5.97 20.05
C ASP A 17 -6.89 5.71 18.56
N LYS A 18 -7.84 6.16 17.74
CA LYS A 18 -7.69 6.13 16.27
C LYS A 18 -6.49 6.97 15.81
N PHE A 19 -6.28 8.16 16.38
CA PHE A 19 -5.09 8.97 16.07
C PHE A 19 -3.78 8.26 16.43
N LEU A 20 -3.72 7.65 17.62
CA LEU A 20 -2.54 6.90 18.06
C LEU A 20 -2.31 5.65 17.23
N LEU A 21 -3.37 4.94 16.86
CA LEU A 21 -3.31 3.76 16.02
C LEU A 21 -2.87 4.12 14.59
N ASN A 22 -3.35 5.23 14.03
CA ASN A 22 -2.86 5.80 12.76
C ASN A 22 -1.37 6.14 12.87
N THR A 23 -0.96 6.73 13.98
CA THR A 23 0.45 7.08 14.25
C THR A 23 1.33 5.83 14.29
N ILE A 24 0.92 4.79 15.01
CA ILE A 24 1.65 3.52 15.07
C ILE A 24 1.74 2.90 13.67
N LEU A 25 0.64 2.85 12.93
CA LEU A 25 0.63 2.27 11.59
C LEU A 25 1.56 3.03 10.64
N ILE A 26 1.53 4.36 10.64
CA ILE A 26 2.45 5.18 9.82
C ILE A 26 3.90 4.91 10.21
N PHE A 27 4.21 4.84 11.50
CA PHE A 27 5.57 4.55 11.98
C PHE A 27 6.06 3.18 11.51
N VAL A 28 5.24 2.15 11.73
CA VAL A 28 5.52 0.75 11.33
C VAL A 28 5.76 0.65 9.83
N LEU A 29 4.91 1.31 9.03
CA LEU A 29 5.07 1.37 7.58
C LEU A 29 6.38 2.10 7.18
N ARG A 30 6.67 3.27 7.74
CA ARG A 30 7.91 4.01 7.42
C ARG A 30 9.18 3.27 7.80
N LYS A 31 9.13 2.44 8.84
CA LYS A 31 10.26 1.61 9.29
C LYS A 31 10.30 0.23 8.63
N GLU A 32 9.34 -0.07 7.75
CA GLU A 32 9.19 -1.37 7.09
C GLU A 32 9.10 -2.55 8.07
N TYR A 33 8.46 -2.33 9.22
CA TYR A 33 8.24 -3.34 10.26
C TYR A 33 7.09 -4.28 9.86
N THR A 34 7.38 -5.14 8.89
CA THR A 34 6.38 -6.04 8.28
C THR A 34 5.83 -7.06 9.27
N ALA A 35 6.62 -7.50 10.25
CA ALA A 35 6.19 -8.53 11.19
C ALA A 35 5.07 -8.01 12.10
N VAL A 36 5.17 -6.77 12.60
CA VAL A 36 4.17 -6.17 13.50
C VAL A 36 2.99 -5.50 12.79
N THR A 37 3.09 -5.29 11.47
CA THR A 37 2.04 -4.63 10.68
C THR A 37 0.70 -5.36 10.81
N LYS A 38 0.72 -6.69 10.84
CA LYS A 38 -0.48 -7.52 10.94
C LYS A 38 -1.23 -7.30 12.26
N GLU A 39 -0.49 -7.19 13.36
CA GLU A 39 -0.99 -7.01 14.72
C GLU A 39 -1.64 -5.63 14.85
N VAL A 40 -1.00 -4.60 14.28
CA VAL A 40 -1.56 -3.25 14.23
C VAL A 40 -2.86 -3.24 13.41
N ILE A 41 -2.90 -3.91 12.26
CA ILE A 41 -4.11 -4.01 11.43
C ILE A 41 -5.23 -4.79 12.15
N GLN A 42 -4.91 -5.86 12.86
CA GLN A 42 -5.89 -6.60 13.67
C GLN A 42 -6.52 -5.71 14.75
N LEU A 43 -5.75 -4.78 15.31
CA LEU A 43 -6.25 -3.85 16.31
C LEU A 43 -7.27 -2.85 15.74
N TYR A 44 -7.17 -2.46 14.47
CA TYR A 44 -8.22 -1.68 13.79
C TYR A 44 -9.54 -2.44 13.80
N SER A 45 -9.53 -3.71 13.42
CA SER A 45 -10.73 -4.55 13.41
C SER A 45 -11.32 -4.72 14.81
N HIS A 46 -10.47 -4.95 15.82
CA HIS A 46 -10.91 -5.08 17.21
C HIS A 46 -11.59 -3.81 17.72
N LEU A 47 -11.09 -2.64 17.33
CA LEU A 47 -11.63 -1.34 17.72
C LEU A 47 -12.70 -0.80 16.77
N SER A 48 -13.15 -1.61 15.79
CA SER A 48 -14.12 -1.20 14.77
C SER A 48 -13.74 0.08 14.01
N TYR A 49 -12.43 0.25 13.77
CA TYR A 49 -11.89 1.32 12.93
C TYR A 49 -11.48 0.78 11.57
N GLU A 50 -11.56 1.65 10.56
CA GLU A 50 -10.94 1.39 9.26
C GLU A 50 -9.56 2.03 9.19
N PRO A 51 -8.53 1.31 8.71
CA PRO A 51 -7.23 1.91 8.41
C PRO A 51 -7.36 3.04 7.39
N PRO A 52 -6.54 4.11 7.50
CA PRO A 52 -6.52 5.15 6.48
C PRO A 52 -6.22 4.56 5.09
N PRO A 53 -6.93 4.96 4.03
CA PRO A 53 -6.73 4.43 2.67
C PRO A 53 -5.27 4.52 2.20
N PHE A 54 -4.57 5.59 2.59
CA PHE A 54 -3.16 5.78 2.30
C PHE A 54 -2.28 4.70 2.97
N CYS A 55 -2.59 4.31 4.20
CA CYS A 55 -1.89 3.22 4.88
C CYS A 55 -2.23 1.86 4.25
N VAL A 56 -3.46 1.65 3.77
CA VAL A 56 -3.83 0.42 3.03
C VAL A 56 -3.00 0.30 1.75
N TRP A 57 -2.82 1.40 1.01
CA TRP A 57 -1.90 1.46 -0.12
C TRP A 57 -0.48 1.06 0.27
N CYS A 58 0.07 1.65 1.33
CA CYS A 58 1.42 1.33 1.78
C CYS A 58 1.56 -0.14 2.21
N CYS A 59 0.57 -0.69 2.91
CA CYS A 59 0.54 -2.12 3.25
C CYS A 59 0.59 -2.99 1.98
N ALA A 60 -0.23 -2.68 0.98
CA ALA A 60 -0.26 -3.41 -0.28
C ALA A 60 1.06 -3.28 -1.05
N ALA A 61 1.66 -2.10 -1.07
CA ALA A 61 2.92 -1.84 -1.76
C ALA A 61 4.09 -2.61 -1.11
N MET A 62 4.08 -2.79 0.21
CA MET A 62 5.09 -3.59 0.92
C MET A 62 5.02 -5.09 0.65
N LEU A 63 3.93 -5.59 0.05
CA LEU A 63 3.83 -6.99 -0.36
C LEU A 63 4.65 -7.31 -1.60
N PHE A 64 5.16 -6.30 -2.31
CA PHE A 64 6.06 -6.53 -3.43
C PHE A 64 7.33 -7.25 -2.95
N PRO A 65 7.74 -8.33 -3.64
CA PRO A 65 8.94 -9.05 -3.25
C PRO A 65 10.17 -8.15 -3.42
N LYS A 66 10.96 -8.05 -2.36
CA LYS A 66 12.31 -7.48 -2.33
C LYS A 66 13.32 -8.63 -2.26
N THR A 67 14.52 -8.42 -2.79
CA THR A 67 15.67 -9.31 -2.55
C THR A 67 16.11 -9.18 -1.09
N GLU A 68 16.94 -10.12 -0.62
CA GLU A 68 17.50 -10.10 0.74
C GLU A 68 18.28 -8.81 1.06
N ASP A 69 18.82 -8.15 0.02
CA ASP A 69 19.51 -6.86 0.13
C ASP A 69 18.57 -5.64 0.14
N GLY A 70 17.25 -5.86 0.18
CA GLY A 70 16.24 -4.81 0.10
C GLY A 70 16.06 -4.19 -1.30
N ASN A 71 16.78 -4.69 -2.31
CA ASN A 71 16.62 -4.27 -3.70
C ASN A 71 15.39 -4.92 -4.33
N PHE A 72 14.84 -4.30 -5.36
CA PHE A 72 13.73 -4.89 -6.11
C PHE A 72 14.18 -6.14 -6.87
N VAL A 73 13.37 -7.21 -6.83
CA VAL A 73 13.71 -8.51 -7.44
C VAL A 73 13.89 -8.35 -8.95
N GLU A 74 15.13 -8.49 -9.41
CA GLU A 74 15.45 -8.59 -10.83
C GLU A 74 15.10 -9.99 -11.32
N ASN A 75 14.01 -10.11 -12.08
CA ASN A 75 13.58 -11.39 -12.60
C ASN A 75 14.37 -11.69 -13.89
N THR A 76 15.60 -12.18 -13.72
CA THR A 76 16.56 -12.41 -14.81
C THR A 76 16.34 -13.73 -15.58
N SER A 77 15.39 -14.57 -15.18
CA SER A 77 15.16 -15.84 -15.89
C SER A 77 13.95 -15.77 -16.82
N SER A 78 14.20 -15.96 -18.10
CA SER A 78 13.20 -16.10 -19.18
C SER A 78 12.27 -17.32 -19.05
N ASN A 79 12.39 -18.11 -17.99
CA ASN A 79 11.70 -19.40 -17.82
C ASN A 79 11.07 -19.66 -16.45
N LEU A 80 11.13 -18.72 -15.51
CA LEU A 80 10.32 -18.84 -14.31
C LEU A 80 8.99 -18.15 -14.58
N SER A 81 7.93 -18.96 -14.69
CA SER A 81 6.58 -18.53 -14.35
C SER A 81 6.70 -17.54 -13.20
N LEU A 82 6.27 -16.29 -13.40
CA LEU A 82 6.12 -15.39 -12.27
C LEU A 82 5.40 -16.17 -11.17
N PRO A 83 5.82 -16.09 -9.90
CA PRO A 83 4.96 -16.55 -8.83
C PRO A 83 3.55 -16.04 -9.13
N SER A 84 2.56 -16.91 -9.06
CA SER A 84 1.13 -16.60 -9.24
C SER A 84 0.68 -15.35 -8.45
N ASP A 85 1.51 -14.92 -7.50
CA ASP A 85 1.40 -13.72 -6.70
C ASP A 85 1.49 -12.39 -7.46
N TRP A 86 2.28 -12.23 -8.52
CA TRP A 86 2.50 -10.89 -9.10
C TRP A 86 1.26 -10.29 -9.76
N GLN A 87 0.50 -11.12 -10.49
CA GLN A 87 -0.75 -10.68 -11.10
C GLN A 87 -1.77 -10.33 -10.03
N ASN A 88 -1.91 -11.18 -9.00
CA ASN A 88 -2.80 -10.94 -7.86
C ASN A 88 -2.41 -9.69 -7.06
N GLN A 89 -1.12 -9.49 -6.80
CA GLN A 89 -0.58 -8.32 -6.12
C GLN A 89 -0.85 -7.04 -6.91
N LEU A 90 -0.65 -7.08 -8.23
CA LEU A 90 -0.94 -5.94 -9.10
C LEU A 90 -2.44 -5.63 -9.12
N GLU A 91 -3.33 -6.63 -9.10
CA GLU A 91 -4.78 -6.41 -8.95
C GLU A 91 -5.15 -5.78 -7.62
N ILE A 92 -4.56 -6.26 -6.52
CA ILE A 92 -4.76 -5.68 -5.19
C ILE A 92 -4.34 -4.22 -5.21
N LEU A 93 -3.17 -3.90 -5.76
CA LEU A 93 -2.67 -2.52 -5.81
C LEU A 93 -3.48 -1.62 -6.74
N ILE A 94 -3.94 -2.12 -7.89
CA ILE A 94 -4.86 -1.35 -8.75
C ILE A 94 -6.15 -1.06 -7.97
N THR A 95 -6.71 -2.06 -7.28
CA THR A 95 -7.96 -1.92 -6.53
C THR A 95 -7.84 -0.94 -5.37
N VAL A 96 -6.80 -1.11 -4.54
CA VAL A 96 -6.50 -0.21 -3.40
C VAL A 96 -6.13 1.19 -3.90
N GLY A 97 -5.38 1.27 -5.00
CA GLY A 97 -5.01 2.53 -5.63
C GLY A 97 -6.21 3.28 -6.18
N ASP A 98 -7.19 2.59 -6.77
CA ASP A 98 -8.42 3.20 -7.25
C ASP A 98 -9.28 3.74 -6.09
N ASP A 99 -9.45 2.99 -5.01
CA ASP A 99 -10.13 3.49 -3.81
C ASP A 99 -9.41 4.72 -3.23
N LEU A 100 -8.08 4.66 -3.09
CA LEU A 100 -7.29 5.80 -2.63
C LEU A 100 -7.45 7.01 -3.56
N PHE A 101 -7.36 6.80 -4.88
CA PHE A 101 -7.45 7.88 -5.87
C PHE A 101 -8.79 8.61 -5.81
N LEU A 102 -9.89 7.88 -5.62
CA LEU A 102 -11.24 8.45 -5.48
C LEU A 102 -11.40 9.28 -4.21
N ARG A 103 -10.69 8.93 -3.13
CA ARG A 103 -10.74 9.63 -1.84
C ARG A 103 -9.80 10.82 -1.73
N LEU A 104 -8.85 10.96 -2.66
CA LEU A 104 -7.91 12.08 -2.68
C LEU A 104 -8.52 13.32 -3.35
N ASP A 105 -8.42 14.46 -2.67
CA ASP A 105 -8.75 15.77 -3.25
C ASP A 105 -7.85 16.10 -4.45
N ASP A 106 -8.33 16.93 -5.37
CA ASP A 106 -7.56 17.35 -6.56
C ASP A 106 -6.28 18.14 -6.20
N SER A 107 -6.26 18.78 -5.04
CA SER A 107 -5.06 19.46 -4.51
C SER A 107 -4.06 18.52 -3.86
N SER A 108 -4.37 17.22 -3.73
CA SER A 108 -3.47 16.25 -3.12
C SER A 108 -2.20 16.09 -3.95
N ARG A 109 -1.05 16.30 -3.30
CA ARG A 109 0.27 16.06 -3.90
C ARG A 109 0.47 14.61 -4.38
N TYR A 110 -0.30 13.67 -3.82
CA TYR A 110 -0.18 12.23 -4.12
C TYR A 110 -0.97 11.83 -5.38
N LYS A 111 -2.00 12.60 -5.74
CA LYS A 111 -2.94 12.23 -6.82
C LYS A 111 -2.24 12.08 -8.19
N PRO A 112 -1.29 12.94 -8.59
CA PRO A 112 -0.56 12.76 -9.84
C PRO A 112 0.33 11.50 -9.86
N HIS A 113 0.98 11.17 -8.75
CA HIS A 113 1.87 9.99 -8.65
C HIS A 113 1.04 8.70 -8.70
N LEU A 114 -0.07 8.67 -7.98
CA LEU A 114 -1.01 7.55 -8.00
C LEU A 114 -1.66 7.37 -9.39
N HIS A 115 -2.02 8.46 -10.06
CA HIS A 115 -2.51 8.40 -11.44
C HIS A 115 -1.47 7.80 -12.40
N LYS A 116 -0.20 8.21 -12.28
CA LYS A 116 0.89 7.66 -13.09
C LYS A 116 1.03 6.15 -12.85
N TYR A 117 1.06 5.72 -11.59
CA TYR A 117 1.09 4.30 -11.24
C TYR A 117 -0.08 3.54 -11.85
N LEU A 118 -1.32 3.98 -11.62
CA LEU A 118 -2.53 3.28 -12.07
C LEU A 118 -2.59 3.17 -13.60
N SER A 119 -2.19 4.21 -14.32
CA SER A 119 -2.10 4.20 -15.79
C SER A 119 -1.17 3.09 -16.28
N GLU A 120 0.03 2.97 -15.71
CA GLU A 120 0.98 1.95 -16.15
C GLU A 120 0.61 0.55 -15.64
N ALA A 121 0.16 0.42 -14.38
CA ALA A 121 -0.27 -0.84 -13.79
C ALA A 121 -1.38 -1.52 -14.61
N ARG A 122 -2.38 -0.72 -15.06
CA ARG A 122 -3.48 -1.21 -15.91
C ARG A 122 -3.00 -1.69 -17.27
N ARG A 123 -1.95 -1.11 -17.86
CA ARG A 123 -1.38 -1.61 -19.13
C ARG A 123 -0.62 -2.90 -18.90
N VAL A 124 0.21 -2.93 -17.87
CA VAL A 124 1.03 -4.09 -17.50
C VAL A 124 0.17 -5.30 -17.22
N ILE A 125 -0.92 -5.13 -16.48
CA ILE A 125 -1.78 -6.28 -16.17
C ILE A 125 -2.44 -6.88 -17.42
N MET A 126 -2.75 -6.07 -18.43
CA MET A 126 -3.23 -6.58 -19.71
C MET A 126 -2.19 -7.46 -20.42
N HIS A 127 -0.90 -7.15 -20.26
CA HIS A 127 0.19 -7.99 -20.79
C HIS A 127 0.35 -9.30 -20.01
N LEU A 128 0.16 -9.28 -18.68
CA LEU A 128 0.14 -10.50 -17.87
C LEU A 128 -1.04 -11.41 -18.26
N TYR A 129 -2.23 -10.86 -18.46
CA TYR A 129 -3.37 -11.64 -18.95
C TYR A 129 -3.14 -12.21 -20.36
N LEU A 130 -2.46 -11.46 -21.24
CA LEU A 130 -2.10 -11.96 -22.57
C LEU A 130 -1.12 -13.14 -22.50
N GLU A 131 -0.16 -13.09 -21.58
CA GLU A 131 0.73 -14.21 -21.29
C GLU A 131 -0.04 -15.43 -20.79
N SER A 132 -0.93 -15.27 -19.80
CA SER A 132 -1.78 -16.37 -19.31
C SER A 132 -2.65 -16.96 -20.43
N PHE A 133 -3.21 -16.12 -21.29
CA PHE A 133 -3.98 -16.55 -22.47
C PHE A 133 -3.13 -17.40 -23.42
N SER A 134 -1.87 -17.02 -23.67
CA SER A 134 -0.99 -17.79 -24.56
C SER A 134 -0.74 -19.22 -24.09
N SER A 135 -0.79 -19.46 -22.77
CA SER A 135 -0.60 -20.78 -22.17
C SER A 135 -1.90 -21.57 -22.02
N THR A 136 -3.03 -20.90 -21.75
CA THR A 136 -4.31 -21.55 -21.39
C THR A 136 -5.31 -21.60 -22.55
N GLY A 137 -5.20 -20.70 -23.53
CA GLY A 137 -6.19 -20.51 -24.59
C GLY A 137 -7.49 -19.82 -24.14
N ASP A 138 -7.64 -19.46 -22.86
CA ASP A 138 -8.84 -18.76 -22.37
C ASP A 138 -8.69 -17.23 -22.49
N CYS A 139 -9.40 -16.63 -23.44
CA CYS A 139 -9.38 -15.19 -23.67
C CYS A 139 -10.36 -14.39 -22.79
N THR A 140 -11.21 -15.07 -22.03
CA THR A 140 -12.25 -14.44 -21.21
C THR A 140 -11.68 -13.42 -20.23
N PRO A 141 -10.59 -13.73 -19.48
CA PRO A 141 -10.00 -12.76 -18.55
C PRO A 141 -9.46 -11.52 -19.25
N CYS A 142 -8.86 -11.67 -20.44
CA CYS A 142 -8.38 -10.55 -21.26
C CYS A 142 -9.53 -9.59 -21.61
N PHE A 143 -10.67 -10.09 -22.08
CA PHE A 143 -11.79 -9.22 -22.45
C PHE A 143 -12.44 -8.56 -21.23
N THR A 144 -12.63 -9.31 -20.14
CA THR A 144 -13.17 -8.78 -18.89
C THR A 144 -12.34 -7.61 -18.38
N LYS A 145 -11.01 -7.80 -18.31
CA LYS A 145 -10.08 -6.80 -17.76
C LYS A 145 -9.85 -5.65 -18.72
N LEU A 146 -9.87 -5.89 -20.03
CA LEU A 146 -9.86 -4.82 -21.03
C LEU A 146 -11.07 -3.91 -20.89
N ASN A 147 -12.27 -4.47 -20.67
CA ASN A 147 -13.48 -3.67 -20.48
C ASN A 147 -13.50 -2.97 -19.12
N GLN A 148 -12.87 -3.55 -18.09
CA GLN A 148 -12.75 -2.92 -16.78
C GLN A 148 -11.80 -1.72 -16.80
N TYR A 149 -10.60 -1.87 -17.37
CA TYR A 149 -9.54 -0.85 -17.30
C TYR A 149 -9.49 0.09 -18.51
N PHE A 150 -9.99 -0.36 -19.66
CA PHE A 150 -10.03 0.40 -20.92
C PHE A 150 -11.43 0.29 -21.55
N PRO A 151 -12.48 0.81 -20.87
CA PRO A 151 -13.86 0.66 -21.30
C PRO A 151 -14.09 1.32 -22.65
N ALA A 152 -14.91 0.69 -23.50
CA ALA A 152 -15.24 1.22 -24.81
C ALA A 152 -15.99 2.57 -24.73
N SER A 153 -16.66 2.84 -23.60
CA SER A 153 -17.39 4.07 -23.32
C SER A 153 -16.49 5.27 -22.97
N ASP A 154 -15.22 5.06 -22.65
CA ASP A 154 -14.29 6.17 -22.35
C ASP A 154 -13.75 6.76 -23.66
N PRO A 155 -14.08 8.02 -24.00
CA PRO A 155 -13.73 8.60 -25.31
C PRO A 155 -12.25 9.03 -25.41
N THR A 156 -11.45 8.89 -24.35
CA THR A 156 -10.06 9.35 -24.34
C THR A 156 -9.22 8.63 -25.40
N ASP A 157 -8.53 9.40 -26.25
CA ASP A 157 -7.70 8.87 -27.35
C ASP A 157 -6.71 7.78 -26.87
N LYS A 158 -6.09 7.99 -25.70
CA LYS A 158 -5.16 7.02 -25.10
C LYS A 158 -5.82 5.67 -24.80
N VAL A 159 -7.07 5.68 -24.32
CA VAL A 159 -7.81 4.47 -23.97
C VAL A 159 -8.24 3.73 -25.24
N GLN A 160 -8.81 4.47 -26.20
CA GLN A 160 -9.25 3.90 -27.48
C GLN A 160 -8.10 3.36 -28.31
N ASP A 161 -6.97 4.07 -28.36
CA ASP A 161 -5.75 3.62 -29.04
C ASP A 161 -5.18 2.34 -28.43
N PHE A 162 -5.04 2.28 -27.09
CA PHE A 162 -4.58 1.08 -26.41
C PHE A 162 -5.53 -0.10 -26.68
N ARG A 163 -6.83 0.12 -26.53
CA ARG A 163 -7.87 -0.88 -26.76
C ARG A 163 -7.80 -1.45 -28.18
N LEU A 164 -7.72 -0.58 -29.19
CA LEU A 164 -7.63 -0.99 -30.59
C LEU A 164 -6.36 -1.82 -30.85
N ARG A 165 -5.20 -1.39 -30.33
CA ARG A 165 -3.93 -2.12 -30.48
C ARG A 165 -4.01 -3.49 -29.81
N PHE A 166 -4.57 -3.56 -28.60
CA PHE A 166 -4.70 -4.81 -27.85
C PHE A 166 -5.66 -5.79 -28.53
N LEU A 167 -6.80 -5.32 -29.04
CA LEU A 167 -7.74 -6.16 -29.80
C LEU A 167 -7.13 -6.68 -31.11
N LYS A 168 -6.37 -5.84 -31.84
CA LYS A 168 -5.64 -6.26 -33.05
C LYS A 168 -4.58 -7.32 -32.76
N LEU A 169 -3.99 -7.28 -31.57
CA LEU A 169 -3.05 -8.29 -31.10
C LEU A 169 -3.78 -9.61 -30.78
N LEU A 170 -4.87 -9.55 -30.01
CA LEU A 170 -5.69 -10.73 -29.67
C LEU A 170 -6.28 -11.45 -30.88
N ALA A 171 -6.65 -10.72 -31.94
CA ALA A 171 -7.24 -11.29 -33.15
C ALA A 171 -6.28 -12.17 -33.97
N SER A 172 -5.00 -12.30 -33.58
CA SER A 172 -4.01 -13.06 -34.35
C SER A 172 -3.01 -13.80 -33.44
N GLY A 173 -3.18 -15.11 -33.28
CA GLY A 173 -2.30 -15.95 -32.47
C GLY A 173 -0.81 -15.85 -32.83
N HIS A 174 -0.48 -15.77 -34.12
CA HIS A 174 0.91 -15.57 -34.57
C HIS A 174 1.49 -14.24 -34.08
N LYS A 175 0.70 -13.16 -34.06
CA LYS A 175 1.15 -11.85 -33.54
C LYS A 175 1.36 -11.88 -32.03
N ILE A 176 0.56 -12.67 -31.29
CA ILE A 176 0.68 -12.81 -29.84
C ILE A 176 2.01 -13.46 -29.47
N ASN A 177 2.31 -14.63 -30.04
CA ASN A 177 3.57 -15.33 -29.76
C ASN A 177 4.79 -14.46 -30.10
N ARG A 178 4.73 -13.77 -31.24
CA ARG A 178 5.79 -12.83 -31.63
C ARG A 178 5.92 -11.67 -30.64
N TYR A 179 4.82 -11.03 -30.27
CA TYR A 179 4.81 -9.93 -29.31
C TYR A 179 5.36 -10.35 -27.94
N LEU A 180 4.95 -11.53 -27.46
CA LEU A 180 5.39 -12.05 -26.16
C LEU A 180 6.91 -12.27 -26.16
N ASN A 181 7.43 -12.98 -27.17
CA ASN A 181 8.85 -13.33 -27.24
C ASN A 181 9.77 -12.14 -27.59
N GLU A 182 9.36 -11.25 -28.49
CA GLU A 182 10.22 -10.17 -28.98
C GLU A 182 10.12 -8.87 -28.17
N ARG A 183 9.06 -8.70 -27.36
CA ARG A 183 8.82 -7.45 -26.63
C ARG A 183 8.53 -7.68 -25.15
N TRP A 184 7.46 -8.42 -24.85
CA TRP A 184 6.98 -8.51 -23.47
C TRP A 184 8.00 -9.21 -22.57
N PHE A 185 8.42 -10.43 -22.89
CA PHE A 185 9.34 -11.20 -22.05
C PHE A 185 10.70 -10.53 -21.89
N THR A 186 11.16 -9.79 -22.91
CA THR A 186 12.42 -9.03 -22.84
C THR A 186 12.34 -7.82 -21.92
N ALA A 187 11.18 -7.13 -21.87
CA ALA A 187 11.00 -5.90 -21.07
C ALA A 187 10.32 -6.13 -19.71
N LYS A 188 9.74 -7.32 -19.48
CA LYS A 188 8.86 -7.61 -18.34
C LYS A 188 9.49 -7.30 -17.00
N SER A 189 10.74 -7.71 -16.78
CA SER A 189 11.45 -7.47 -15.51
C SER A 189 11.58 -5.97 -15.24
N ASP A 190 12.06 -5.19 -16.21
CA ASP A 190 12.28 -3.75 -16.07
C ASP A 190 10.96 -3.00 -15.82
N VAL A 191 9.91 -3.39 -16.55
CA VAL A 191 8.57 -2.78 -16.39
C VAL A 191 7.97 -3.06 -15.02
N LEU A 192 8.11 -4.29 -14.51
CA LEU A 192 7.65 -4.63 -13.16
C LEU A 192 8.48 -3.91 -12.08
N LYS A 193 9.79 -3.78 -12.28
CA LYS A 193 10.67 -3.03 -11.41
C LYS A 193 10.29 -1.54 -11.38
N GLU A 194 9.99 -0.94 -12.54
CA GLU A 194 9.50 0.44 -12.61
C GLU A 194 8.17 0.61 -11.86
N LEU A 195 7.23 -0.33 -11.99
CA LEU A 195 6.00 -0.30 -11.21
C LEU A 195 6.24 -0.38 -9.71
N GLN A 196 7.17 -1.22 -9.27
CA GLN A 196 7.55 -1.28 -7.86
C GLN A 196 8.11 0.07 -7.39
N TYR A 197 9.03 0.69 -8.13
CA TYR A 197 9.54 2.03 -7.79
C TYR A 197 8.42 3.06 -7.68
N LEU A 198 7.48 3.08 -8.64
CA LEU A 198 6.34 4.00 -8.60
C LEU A 198 5.43 3.74 -7.40
N ALA A 199 5.30 2.49 -6.95
CA ALA A 199 4.52 2.17 -5.77
C ALA A 199 5.19 2.70 -4.49
N PHE A 200 6.50 2.49 -4.37
CA PHE A 200 7.29 2.90 -3.21
C PHE A 200 7.54 4.42 -3.14
N ASP A 201 7.60 5.12 -4.27
CA ASP A 201 7.68 6.60 -4.31
C ASP A 201 6.51 7.25 -3.53
N ILE A 202 5.34 6.61 -3.54
CA ILE A 202 4.19 7.05 -2.73
C ILE A 202 4.38 6.71 -1.25
N VAL A 203 4.99 5.57 -0.91
CA VAL A 203 5.26 5.13 0.47
C VAL A 203 6.29 6.03 1.17
N GLU A 204 7.35 6.42 0.47
CA GLU A 204 8.42 7.28 0.99
C GLU A 204 7.91 8.66 1.44
N GLN A 205 6.73 9.06 0.97
CA GLN A 205 6.09 10.33 1.27
C GLN A 205 5.23 10.30 2.56
N LEU A 206 5.27 9.20 3.32
CA LEU A 206 4.64 9.09 4.64
C LEU A 206 5.28 10.09 5.64
N PRO A 207 4.47 10.81 6.43
CA PRO A 207 4.98 11.84 7.33
C PRO A 207 5.65 11.26 8.57
N GLU A 208 6.56 12.03 9.17
CA GLU A 208 7.02 11.77 10.55
C GLU A 208 5.89 11.84 11.56
N VAL A 209 5.97 10.99 12.57
CA VAL A 209 4.98 10.86 13.64
C VAL A 209 5.65 10.87 15.01
N LEU A 210 4.85 10.89 16.09
CA LEU A 210 5.36 11.06 17.46
C LEU A 210 6.40 9.99 17.85
N LEU A 211 6.26 8.77 17.34
CA LEU A 211 7.16 7.65 17.65
C LEU A 211 8.56 7.83 17.05
N ASP A 212 8.71 8.63 15.99
CA ASP A 212 10.02 8.97 15.41
C ASP A 212 10.87 9.83 16.33
N LYS A 213 10.27 10.45 17.36
CA LYS A 213 10.95 11.37 18.29
C LYS A 213 11.37 10.71 19.58
N VAL A 214 11.13 9.41 19.77
CA VAL A 214 11.56 8.66 20.97
C VAL A 214 13.08 8.79 21.14
N GLY A 215 13.51 9.12 22.37
CA GLY A 215 14.93 9.34 22.70
C GLY A 215 15.49 10.70 22.28
N SER A 216 14.73 11.53 21.56
CA SER A 216 15.12 12.90 21.25
C SER A 216 14.65 13.90 22.32
N ASN A 217 15.21 15.11 22.30
CA ASN A 217 14.77 16.22 23.15
C ASN A 217 13.30 16.62 22.89
N GLU A 218 12.73 16.25 21.74
CA GLU A 218 11.33 16.53 21.39
C GLU A 218 10.35 15.54 22.04
N TRP A 219 10.83 14.40 22.57
CA TRP A 219 9.98 13.38 23.19
C TRP A 219 9.18 13.93 24.37
N VAL A 220 9.72 14.91 25.11
CA VAL A 220 9.04 15.54 26.25
C VAL A 220 7.70 16.16 25.84
N TYR A 221 7.61 16.74 24.64
CA TYR A 221 6.35 17.28 24.13
C TYR A 221 5.35 16.18 23.79
N ASN A 222 5.82 15.08 23.20
CA ASN A 222 4.99 13.92 22.89
C ASN A 222 4.48 13.23 24.16
N ASP A 223 5.30 13.17 25.21
CA ASP A 223 4.89 12.69 26.52
C ASP A 223 3.70 13.53 27.04
N VAL A 224 3.79 14.86 27.00
CA VAL A 224 2.67 15.74 27.39
C VAL A 224 1.41 15.50 26.55
N ILE A 225 1.54 15.27 25.23
CA ILE A 225 0.40 14.93 24.36
C ILE A 225 -0.24 13.60 24.79
N LEU A 226 0.56 12.57 25.03
CA LEU A 226 0.09 11.26 25.46
C LEU A 226 -0.61 11.31 26.83
N LEU A 227 -0.11 12.10 27.79
CA LEU A 227 -0.83 12.36 29.06
C LEU A 227 -2.21 12.97 28.80
N ARG A 228 -2.29 13.95 27.91
CA ARG A 228 -3.54 14.66 27.61
C ARG A 228 -4.55 13.78 26.90
N PHE A 229 -4.10 12.85 26.07
CA PHE A 229 -5.00 11.87 25.46
C PHE A 229 -5.67 11.00 26.52
N ASN A 230 -4.90 10.56 27.53
CA ASN A 230 -5.38 9.79 28.68
C ASN A 230 -6.22 8.57 28.27
N THR A 231 -5.78 7.86 27.23
CA THR A 231 -6.37 6.60 26.79
C THR A 231 -5.49 5.43 27.22
N LEU A 232 -6.05 4.22 27.23
CA LEU A 232 -5.29 3.00 27.53
C LEU A 232 -4.06 2.87 26.61
N LEU A 233 -4.25 3.07 25.30
CA LEU A 233 -3.16 3.01 24.33
C LEU A 233 -2.09 4.07 24.61
N ALA A 234 -2.49 5.30 24.96
CA ALA A 234 -1.55 6.37 25.30
C ALA A 234 -0.70 6.00 26.52
N LEU A 235 -1.31 5.45 27.57
CA LEU A 235 -0.62 5.03 28.78
C LEU A 235 0.36 3.88 28.53
N ILE A 236 -0.04 2.88 27.72
CA ILE A 236 0.83 1.77 27.34
C ILE A 236 2.03 2.28 26.52
N ILE A 237 1.81 3.15 25.52
CA ILE A 237 2.90 3.74 24.72
C ILE A 237 3.91 4.45 25.63
N ARG A 238 3.43 5.29 26.55
CA ARG A 238 4.30 6.01 27.50
C ARG A 238 5.12 5.05 28.35
N GLN A 239 4.47 4.06 28.94
CA GLN A 239 5.12 3.10 29.82
C GLN A 239 6.19 2.30 29.08
N GLN A 240 5.87 1.82 27.88
CA GLN A 240 6.78 1.02 27.07
C GLN A 240 8.01 1.82 26.61
N LEU A 241 7.82 3.09 26.25
CA LEU A 241 8.85 3.92 25.64
C LEU A 241 9.59 4.81 26.65
N PHE A 242 9.27 4.69 27.94
CA PHE A 242 9.92 5.47 28.98
C PHE A 242 11.42 5.16 29.05
N GLY A 243 12.25 6.21 28.95
CA GLY A 243 13.71 6.08 29.01
C GLY A 243 14.37 5.40 27.80
N LYS A 244 13.61 5.09 26.73
CA LYS A 244 14.15 4.50 25.50
C LYS A 244 14.81 5.56 24.62
N SER A 245 15.91 5.19 23.97
CA SER A 245 16.61 6.02 22.99
C SER A 245 16.04 5.94 21.57
N ILE A 246 15.25 4.90 21.27
CA ILE A 246 14.58 4.69 20.00
C ILE A 246 13.38 3.74 20.21
N CYS A 247 12.35 3.85 19.37
CA CYS A 247 11.27 2.87 19.28
C CYS A 247 11.60 1.80 18.24
N THR A 248 11.58 0.53 18.65
CA THR A 248 11.88 -0.62 17.80
C THR A 248 10.61 -1.42 17.47
N GLU A 249 10.69 -2.33 16.50
CA GLU A 249 9.58 -3.24 16.16
C GLU A 249 9.11 -4.05 17.37
N LYS A 250 10.05 -4.51 18.23
CA LYS A 250 9.75 -5.22 19.47
C LYS A 250 8.92 -4.38 20.44
N ASP A 251 9.22 -3.08 20.55
CA ASP A 251 8.44 -2.18 21.41
C ASP A 251 6.99 -2.05 20.90
N ILE A 252 6.79 -1.98 19.58
CA ILE A 252 5.42 -1.96 19.00
C ILE A 252 4.69 -3.28 19.29
N PHE A 253 5.35 -4.42 19.14
CA PHE A 253 4.78 -5.72 19.50
C PHE A 253 4.32 -5.76 20.96
N GLU A 254 5.16 -5.28 21.88
CA GLU A 254 4.82 -5.22 23.31
C GLU A 254 3.65 -4.27 23.59
N ILE A 255 3.56 -3.14 22.88
CA ILE A 255 2.40 -2.22 22.98
C ILE A 255 1.12 -2.92 22.51
N MET A 256 1.12 -3.56 21.34
CA MET A 256 -0.04 -4.26 20.79
C MET A 256 -0.48 -5.42 21.70
N HIS A 257 0.48 -6.23 22.16
CA HIS A 257 0.22 -7.35 23.06
C HIS A 257 -0.33 -6.88 24.41
N THR A 258 0.23 -5.81 24.99
CA THR A 258 -0.26 -5.25 26.25
C THR A 258 -1.66 -4.68 26.09
N TYR A 259 -1.95 -3.98 24.99
CA TYR A 259 -3.28 -3.45 24.73
C TYR A 259 -4.34 -4.55 24.63
N ASN A 260 -4.02 -5.64 23.92
CA ASN A 260 -4.94 -6.78 23.75
C ASN A 260 -5.11 -7.62 25.02
N SER A 261 -4.11 -7.69 25.89
CA SER A 261 -4.16 -8.48 27.13
C SER A 261 -4.88 -7.75 28.26
N GLN A 262 -4.92 -6.42 28.23
CA GLN A 262 -5.72 -5.62 29.15
C GLN A 262 -7.18 -5.63 28.70
N SER A 263 -7.95 -6.58 29.23
CA SER A 263 -9.41 -6.54 29.19
C SER A 263 -9.88 -5.15 29.66
N CYS A 264 -10.79 -4.52 28.91
CA CYS A 264 -11.36 -3.20 29.19
C CYS A 264 -11.46 -2.96 30.71
N PRO A 265 -10.82 -1.92 31.29
CA PRO A 265 -11.09 -1.59 32.67
C PRO A 265 -12.59 -1.28 32.76
N SER A 266 -13.31 -2.13 33.46
CA SER A 266 -14.76 -2.05 33.69
C SER A 266 -15.12 -0.90 34.64
N GLN A 267 -14.29 0.15 34.65
CA GLN A 267 -14.31 1.23 35.62
C GLN A 267 -14.00 2.53 34.90
N LEU A 268 -14.90 2.96 34.01
CA LEU A 268 -15.07 4.35 33.55
C LEU A 268 -16.36 4.47 32.70
N ILE A 269 -17.45 3.84 33.18
CA ILE A 269 -18.84 4.25 32.86
C ILE A 269 -19.39 4.91 34.12
#